data_AF-A0A1V9W6Z8-F1
#
_entry.id   AF-A0A1V9W6Z8-F1
#
_cell.length_a   1.000
_cell.length_b   1.000
_cell.length_c   1.000
_cell.angle_alpha   90.00
_cell.angle_beta   90.00
_cell.angle_gamma   90.00
#
_symmetry.space_group_name_H-M   'P 1'
#
loop_
_entity.id
_entity.type
_entity.pdbx_description
1 polymer ?
#
loop_
_entity_poly.entity_id
_entity_poly.type
_entity_poly.pdbx_seq_one_letter_code
_entity_poly.pdbx_strand_id
1 'polypeptide(L)'
;MYRVSSSYNYVAGNAASWADRTYYSSSGSATQDRFPSYGVTLNTKGTDPTYCSKIVYQAYYYGSGNLPFMVPTSTTIIGPYGLLDSFANNYRPSLVKTF
;
A
#
# COMPACT_ATOMS: atom_id res chain seq x y z
N MET A 1 -15.61 -2.26 -5.49
CA MET A 1 -14.87 -2.03 -4.23
C MET A 1 -14.39 -3.36 -3.68
N TYR A 2 -13.09 -3.47 -3.41
CA TYR A 2 -12.48 -4.62 -2.75
C TYR A 2 -12.12 -4.28 -1.30
N ARG A 3 -12.23 -5.26 -0.39
CA ARG A 3 -11.91 -5.07 1.03
C ARG A 3 -11.24 -6.32 1.60
N VAL A 4 -10.25 -6.11 2.46
CA VAL A 4 -9.65 -7.18 3.27
C VAL A 4 -10.66 -7.70 4.29
N SER A 5 -10.47 -8.92 4.80
CA SER A 5 -11.30 -9.46 5.88
C SER A 5 -11.32 -8.53 7.10
N SER A 6 -12.48 -8.39 7.73
CA SER A 6 -12.66 -7.57 8.94
C SER A 6 -11.80 -8.02 10.11
N SER A 7 -11.36 -9.28 10.12
CA SER A 7 -10.35 -9.82 11.06
C SER A 7 -9.02 -9.06 11.02
N TYR A 8 -8.76 -8.28 9.96
CA TYR A 8 -7.53 -7.51 9.77
C TYR A 8 -7.77 -6.00 9.70
N ASN A 9 -8.86 -5.47 10.28
CA ASN A 9 -9.12 -4.03 10.29
C ASN A 9 -7.95 -3.21 10.88
N TYR A 10 -7.25 -3.73 11.88
CA TYR A 10 -6.06 -3.07 12.45
C TYR A 10 -4.91 -2.94 11.43
N VAL A 11 -4.79 -3.88 10.49
CA VAL A 11 -3.78 -3.82 9.41
C VAL A 11 -4.08 -2.66 8.48
N ALA A 12 -5.34 -2.42 8.13
CA ALA A 12 -5.72 -1.27 7.32
C ALA A 12 -5.37 0.06 8.02
N GLY A 13 -5.56 0.15 9.33
CA GLY A 13 -5.14 1.29 10.14
C GLY A 13 -3.62 1.50 10.11
N ASN A 14 -2.85 0.43 10.34
CA ASN A 14 -1.39 0.49 10.32
C ASN A 14 -0.83 0.83 8.92
N ALA A 15 -1.44 0.26 7.87
CA ALA A 15 -1.11 0.58 6.49
C ALA A 15 -1.34 2.07 6.19
N ALA A 16 -2.47 2.63 6.65
CA ALA A 16 -2.76 4.05 6.52
C ALA A 16 -1.73 4.91 7.27
N SER A 17 -1.41 4.57 8.53
CA SER A 17 -0.39 5.29 9.32
C SER A 17 1.00 5.21 8.69
N TRP A 18 1.37 4.07 8.09
CA TRP A 18 2.64 3.93 7.39
C TRP A 18 2.69 4.81 6.14
N ALA A 19 1.63 4.78 5.32
CA ALA A 19 1.54 5.60 4.11
C ALA A 19 1.59 7.09 4.45
N ASP A 20 0.82 7.53 5.45
CA ASP A 20 0.81 8.91 5.94
C ASP A 20 2.21 9.36 6.36
N ARG A 21 2.90 8.57 7.21
CA ARG A 21 4.25 8.89 7.69
C ARG A 21 5.35 8.85 6.64
N THR A 22 5.10 8.12 5.55
CA THR A 22 6.07 7.96 4.47
C THR A 22 5.89 9.03 3.40
N TYR A 23 4.64 9.35 3.06
CA TYR A 23 4.27 10.12 1.87
C TYR A 23 3.67 11.50 2.13
N TYR A 24 3.23 11.78 3.36
CA TYR A 24 2.54 13.02 3.69
C TYR A 24 3.21 13.78 4.85
N SER A 25 3.21 13.20 6.06
CA SER A 25 3.72 13.87 7.26
C SER A 25 4.63 12.95 8.06
N SER A 26 5.92 13.26 8.16
CA SER A 26 6.90 12.40 8.83
C SER A 26 6.58 12.09 10.30
N SER A 27 5.81 12.96 10.96
CA SER A 27 5.33 12.82 12.34
C SER A 27 3.91 12.21 12.43
N GLY A 28 3.22 12.06 11.31
CA GLY A 28 1.81 11.71 11.22
C GLY A 28 0.88 12.83 11.70
N SER A 29 1.29 14.07 11.49
CA SER A 29 0.50 15.26 11.82
C SER A 29 -0.37 15.70 10.64
N ALA A 30 -1.26 16.67 10.89
CA ALA A 30 -2.05 17.30 9.84
C ALA A 30 -1.21 18.21 8.90
N THR A 31 0.09 18.39 9.16
CA THR A 31 0.97 19.22 8.33
C THR A 31 1.80 18.32 7.41
N GLN A 32 1.68 18.58 6.11
CA GLN A 32 2.47 17.90 5.09
C GLN A 32 3.91 18.42 5.09
N ASP A 33 4.87 17.51 5.21
CA ASP A 33 6.31 17.78 5.09
C ASP A 33 7.01 16.83 4.11
N ARG A 34 6.27 15.91 3.49
CA ARG A 34 6.75 15.01 2.43
C ARG A 34 6.04 15.30 1.11
N PHE A 35 6.82 15.38 0.04
CA PHE A 35 6.34 15.74 -1.30
C PHE A 35 6.98 14.83 -2.37
N PRO A 36 6.65 13.52 -2.36
CA PRO A 36 7.19 12.60 -3.37
C PRO A 36 6.73 13.01 -4.77
N SER A 37 7.62 12.87 -5.76
CA SER A 37 7.25 13.11 -7.15
C SER A 37 6.37 11.98 -7.69
N TYR A 38 5.41 12.31 -8.56
CA TYR A 38 4.60 11.30 -9.24
C TYR A 38 5.35 10.75 -10.45
N GLY A 39 5.58 9.44 -10.50
CA GLY A 39 6.25 8.79 -11.61
C GLY A 39 6.16 7.27 -11.54
N VAL A 40 5.84 6.65 -12.68
CA VAL A 40 5.80 5.19 -12.81
C VAL A 40 7.23 4.67 -12.94
N THR A 41 7.66 3.87 -11.96
CA THR A 41 9.02 3.33 -11.88
C THR A 41 8.99 1.85 -11.52
N LEU A 42 10.02 1.12 -11.96
CA LEU A 42 10.27 -0.28 -11.58
C LEU A 42 10.76 -0.42 -10.13
N ASN A 43 11.25 0.66 -9.53
CA ASN A 43 11.71 0.64 -8.13
C ASN A 43 10.52 0.56 -7.18
N THR A 44 10.19 -0.64 -6.73
CA THR A 44 9.08 -0.91 -5.80
C THR A 44 9.43 -0.61 -4.34
N LYS A 45 10.73 -0.49 -3.99
CA LYS A 45 11.19 -0.26 -2.62
C LYS A 45 11.34 1.21 -2.29
N GLY A 46 11.87 2.00 -3.22
CA GLY A 46 12.02 3.45 -3.06
C GLY A 46 10.66 4.14 -2.95
N THR A 47 10.62 5.29 -2.30
CA THR A 47 9.39 6.08 -2.07
C THR A 47 9.28 7.30 -3.01
N ASP A 48 10.31 7.58 -3.81
CA ASP A 48 10.31 8.69 -4.77
C ASP A 48 11.10 8.27 -6.02
N PRO A 49 10.52 8.35 -7.24
CA PRO A 49 9.13 8.68 -7.55
C PRO A 49 8.13 7.60 -7.10
N THR A 50 6.87 7.99 -6.95
CA THR A 50 5.77 7.11 -6.55
C THR A 50 4.53 7.22 -7.46
N TYR A 51 3.61 6.27 -7.34
CA TYR A 51 2.35 6.26 -8.08
C TYR A 51 1.25 5.57 -7.26
N CYS A 52 -0.01 5.77 -7.64
CA CYS A 52 -1.19 5.45 -6.82
C CYS A 52 -1.21 4.01 -6.29
N SER A 53 -1.01 3.01 -7.15
CA SER A 53 -1.03 1.59 -6.76
C SER A 53 0.23 1.15 -6.02
N LYS A 54 1.38 1.80 -6.24
CA LYS A 54 2.61 1.56 -5.46
C LYS A 54 2.47 2.02 -4.01
N ILE A 55 1.82 3.17 -3.78
CA ILE A 55 1.51 3.64 -2.42
C ILE A 55 0.69 2.59 -1.66
N VAL A 56 -0.37 2.05 -2.28
CA VAL A 56 -1.22 1.03 -1.63
C VAL A 56 -0.44 -0.26 -1.39
N TYR A 57 0.38 -0.71 -2.35
CA TYR A 57 1.22 -1.88 -2.17
C TYR A 57 2.16 -1.71 -0.97
N GLN A 58 2.91 -0.61 -0.93
CA GLN A 58 3.91 -0.39 0.13
C GLN A 58 3.24 -0.17 1.49
N ALA A 59 2.07 0.46 1.54
CA ALA A 59 1.28 0.60 2.76
C ALA A 59 0.96 -0.75 3.39
N TYR A 60 0.47 -1.72 2.61
CA TYR A 60 0.23 -3.07 3.12
C TYR A 60 1.51 -3.87 3.32
N TYR A 61 2.53 -3.69 2.48
CA TYR A 61 3.80 -4.42 2.59
C TYR A 61 4.56 -4.06 3.87
N TYR A 62 4.67 -2.77 4.20
CA TYR A 62 5.43 -2.30 5.36
C TYR A 62 4.56 -2.02 6.59
N GLY A 63 3.27 -1.70 6.42
CA GLY A 63 2.35 -1.40 7.52
C GLY A 63 1.71 -2.63 8.17
N SER A 64 1.82 -3.82 7.57
CA SER A 64 1.23 -5.06 8.12
C SER A 64 2.06 -5.72 9.24
N GLY A 65 3.20 -5.14 9.61
CA GLY A 65 4.09 -5.69 10.63
C GLY A 65 4.69 -7.03 10.19
N ASN A 66 4.47 -8.08 10.98
CA ASN A 66 4.99 -9.42 10.70
C ASN A 66 4.08 -10.27 9.79
N LEU A 67 2.91 -9.76 9.39
CA LEU A 67 1.99 -10.51 8.53
C LEU A 67 2.38 -10.32 7.06
N PRO A 68 2.56 -11.40 6.28
CA PRO A 68 2.98 -11.28 4.89
C PRO A 68 1.80 -10.92 3.97
N PHE A 69 1.25 -9.70 4.11
CA PHE A 69 0.08 -9.24 3.35
C PHE A 69 0.32 -9.15 1.85
N MET A 70 1.55 -8.80 1.47
CA MET A 70 1.94 -8.55 0.11
C MET A 70 3.05 -9.52 -0.30
N VAL A 71 2.96 -10.03 -1.54
CA VAL A 71 4.03 -10.80 -2.16
C VAL A 71 5.21 -9.87 -2.43
N PRO A 72 6.42 -10.16 -1.92
CA PRO A 72 7.59 -9.33 -2.17
C PRO A 72 7.94 -9.26 -3.66
N THR A 73 8.16 -8.04 -4.16
CA THR A 73 8.69 -7.79 -5.50
C THR A 73 9.61 -6.57 -5.46
N SER A 74 10.68 -6.58 -6.27
CA SER A 74 11.69 -5.51 -6.31
C SER A 74 11.75 -4.75 -7.65
N THR A 75 11.22 -5.33 -8.73
CA THR A 75 11.44 -4.87 -10.11
C THR A 75 10.22 -5.14 -10.99
N THR A 76 9.06 -4.58 -10.64
CA THR A 76 7.82 -4.74 -11.40
C THR A 76 6.93 -3.52 -11.21
N ILE A 77 6.18 -3.15 -12.25
CA ILE A 77 5.13 -2.13 -12.15
C ILE A 77 3.89 -2.79 -11.55
N ILE A 78 3.44 -2.28 -10.41
CA ILE A 78 2.21 -2.76 -9.76
C ILE A 78 1.05 -1.95 -10.30
N GLY A 79 0.40 -2.41 -11.37
CA GLY A 79 -0.76 -1.71 -11.93
C GLY A 79 -1.97 -1.69 -10.97
N PRO A 80 -2.87 -0.70 -11.06
CA PRO A 80 -4.08 -0.64 -10.22
C PRO A 80 -4.93 -1.92 -10.28
N TYR A 81 -5.03 -2.55 -11.46
CA TYR A 81 -5.77 -3.80 -11.65
C TYR A 81 -4.99 -5.04 -11.17
N GLY A 82 -3.66 -5.02 -11.31
CA GLY A 82 -2.77 -6.12 -10.83
C GLY A 82 -2.45 -6.04 -9.34
N LEU A 83 -2.86 -4.98 -8.65
CA LEU A 83 -2.62 -4.80 -7.22
C LEU A 83 -3.24 -5.94 -6.40
N LEU A 84 -4.41 -6.45 -6.81
CA LEU A 84 -5.06 -7.58 -6.14
C LEU A 84 -4.23 -8.87 -6.19
N ASP A 85 -3.44 -9.05 -7.23
CA ASP A 85 -2.57 -10.22 -7.41
C ASP A 85 -1.25 -10.07 -6.66
N SER A 86 -0.98 -8.87 -6.13
CA SER A 86 0.17 -8.61 -5.26
C SER A 86 -0.10 -8.96 -3.80
N PHE A 87 -1.35 -9.22 -3.40
CA PHE A 87 -1.67 -9.70 -2.06
C PHE A 87 -1.34 -11.19 -1.94
N ALA A 88 -0.83 -11.62 -0.79
CA ALA A 88 -0.72 -13.05 -0.52
C ALA A 88 -2.11 -13.68 -0.44
N ASN A 89 -2.23 -14.94 -0.87
CA ASN A 89 -3.52 -15.62 -1.08
C ASN A 89 -4.44 -15.60 0.14
N ASN A 90 -3.89 -15.70 1.35
CA ASN A 90 -4.63 -15.69 2.61
C ASN A 90 -5.12 -14.30 3.05
N TYR A 91 -4.63 -13.23 2.42
CA TYR A 91 -5.01 -11.84 2.71
C TYR A 91 -5.66 -11.12 1.53
N ARG A 92 -5.91 -11.85 0.43
CA ARG A 92 -6.44 -11.27 -0.82
C ARG A 92 -7.79 -10.58 -0.57
N PRO A 93 -7.94 -9.29 -0.92
CA PRO A 93 -9.19 -8.57 -0.78
C PRO A 93 -10.32 -9.22 -1.58
N SER A 94 -11.51 -9.24 -0.99
CA SER A 94 -12.73 -9.75 -1.64
C SER A 94 -13.56 -8.61 -2.20
N LEU A 95 -14.28 -8.86 -3.30
CA LEU A 95 -15.23 -7.90 -3.86
C LEU A 95 -16.41 -7.74 -2.90
N VAL A 96 -16.65 -6.52 -2.42
CA VAL A 96 -17.74 -6.22 -1.47
C VAL A 96 -18.89 -5.43 -2.09
N LYS A 97 -18.65 -4.76 -3.22
CA LYS A 97 -19.66 -3.97 -3.93
C LYS A 97 -19.22 -3.70 -5.37
N THR A 98 -20.14 -3.86 -6.32
CA THR A 98 -20.04 -3.31 -7.68
C THR A 98 -20.77 -1.97 -7.74
N PHE A 99 -20.36 -1.10 -8.67
CA PHE A 99 -21.04 0.18 -8.87
C PHE A 99 -22.40 -0.01 -9.53
#